data_AF-A0A2A2G181-F1
#
_entry.id   AF-A0A2A2G181-F1
#
_cell.length_a   1.000
_cell.length_b   1.000
_cell.length_c   1.000
_cell.angle_alpha   90.00
_cell.angle_beta   90.00
_cell.angle_gamma   90.00
#
_symmetry.space_group_name_H-M   'P 1'
#
loop_
_entity.id
_entity.type
_entity.pdbx_description
1 polymer ?
#
loop_
_entity_poly.entity_id
_entity_poly.type
_entity_poly.pdbx_seq_one_letter_code
_entity_poly.pdbx_strand_id
1 'polypeptide(L)'
;MLRWLTAGESHGEALVGIIEGVPAGVSLTSQDVRDALARRRLGYGRGARMKFEQDQVRLLGGVRHGVTQGGPVAIEIANTEWPKWREVMSADPVDPEVLAGRARNAPLTRPRPGHADLTGMQKYGFDEARPVLERASARETATRVALGAVAAKILEAVGVQLVSHTTAVGAVSAPVDAARPLPSDVPGLDADPLRCFDPATAEAMVTAVDAAHKDGETLGGVVEVLAYGLPPGLGSYVHWDRRLDSRLAGALMGIQAIKGVEVGDGFLTAARPGSEAHDEISRGADGAVRRVSNRAGGIEGGMSIGDVLRVRAAMKPIATVPKALRTVDVATGEAARAHHQRSDVCAVPAAGVVAEAMVALVLADAVTEKFGGDSITETARNKDAYLAAIPESLHSAGELGAFGDAAAAARDDHMGDPLVAPAETGAPADAAAPAEPGEAQA
;
A
#
# COMPACT_ATOMS: atom_id res chain seq x y z
N MET A 1 -21.75 5.45 1.41
CA MET A 1 -20.40 5.55 0.82
C MET A 1 -19.48 6.04 1.91
N LEU A 2 -18.41 5.31 2.19
CA LEU A 2 -17.49 5.61 3.27
C LEU A 2 -16.50 6.67 2.79
N ARG A 3 -16.24 7.67 3.61
CA ARG A 3 -15.30 8.75 3.27
C ARG A 3 -14.43 9.06 4.47
N TRP A 4 -13.18 9.42 4.22
CA TRP A 4 -12.26 9.77 5.29
C TRP A 4 -11.41 10.99 4.96
N LEU A 5 -11.04 11.72 5.99
CA LEU A 5 -10.21 12.92 5.93
C LEU A 5 -9.20 12.91 7.07
N THR A 6 -8.02 13.45 6.80
CA THR A 6 -6.95 13.61 7.79
C THR A 6 -6.51 15.07 7.86
N ALA A 7 -6.20 15.53 9.06
CA ALA A 7 -5.71 16.87 9.34
C ALA A 7 -4.59 16.82 10.39
N GLY A 8 -3.79 17.88 10.42
CA GLY A 8 -2.70 18.07 11.37
C GLY A 8 -1.31 17.97 10.75
N GLU A 9 -0.40 18.71 11.37
CA GLU A 9 1.01 18.85 11.05
C GLU A 9 1.87 17.93 11.94
N SER A 10 3.04 17.54 11.45
CA SER A 10 3.97 16.66 12.17
C SER A 10 4.36 17.17 13.55
N HIS A 11 4.48 18.49 13.68
CA HIS A 11 4.81 19.19 14.92
C HIS A 11 3.69 20.12 15.42
N GLY A 12 2.48 20.00 14.86
CA GLY A 12 1.28 20.66 15.39
C GLY A 12 0.81 20.03 16.71
N GLU A 13 -0.25 20.57 17.30
CA GLU A 13 -0.77 20.13 18.61
C GLU A 13 -1.31 18.70 18.60
N ALA A 14 -2.02 18.34 17.54
CA ALA A 14 -2.60 17.02 17.37
C ALA A 14 -2.79 16.69 15.88
N LEU A 15 -2.99 15.41 15.60
CA LEU A 15 -3.57 14.96 14.35
C LEU A 15 -5.05 14.65 14.56
N VAL A 16 -5.88 14.89 13.54
CA VAL A 16 -7.30 14.58 13.57
C VAL A 16 -7.68 13.77 12.34
N GLY A 17 -8.43 12.69 12.55
CA GLY A 17 -9.04 11.87 11.51
C GLY A 17 -10.54 11.87 11.65
N ILE A 18 -11.24 11.96 10.52
CA ILE A 18 -12.69 11.80 10.46
C ILE A 18 -13.00 10.73 9.43
N ILE A 19 -13.83 9.76 9.81
CA ILE A 19 -14.42 8.79 8.88
C ILE A 19 -15.96 8.88 8.99
N GLU A 20 -16.61 9.06 7.85
CA GLU A 20 -18.04 9.28 7.68
C GLU A 20 -18.63 8.15 6.83
N GLY A 21 -19.91 7.81 7.06
CA GLY A 21 -20.57 6.66 6.45
C GLY A 21 -20.30 5.33 7.17
N VAL A 22 -19.83 5.36 8.43
CA VAL A 22 -19.60 4.17 9.26
C VAL A 22 -20.95 3.62 9.74
N PRO A 23 -21.30 2.36 9.47
CA PRO A 23 -22.56 1.78 9.98
C PRO A 23 -22.63 1.83 11.51
N ALA A 24 -23.83 2.00 12.07
CA ALA A 24 -24.06 1.86 13.50
C ALA A 24 -23.86 0.40 13.97
N GLY A 25 -23.43 0.21 15.22
CA GLY A 25 -23.30 -1.14 15.81
C GLY A 25 -21.94 -1.80 15.67
N VAL A 26 -20.95 -1.12 15.06
CA VAL A 26 -19.57 -1.64 14.96
C VAL A 26 -18.86 -1.48 16.30
N SER A 27 -18.33 -2.57 16.85
CA SER A 27 -17.54 -2.56 18.09
C SER A 27 -16.20 -1.85 17.85
N LEU A 28 -15.95 -0.79 18.61
CA LEU A 28 -14.74 0.02 18.49
C LEU A 28 -14.40 0.69 19.83
N THR A 29 -13.16 0.51 20.26
CA THR A 29 -12.62 1.16 21.45
C THR A 29 -11.40 2.00 21.11
N SER A 30 -11.05 2.91 22.02
CA SER A 30 -9.77 3.63 21.94
C SER A 30 -8.55 2.70 22.03
N GLN A 31 -8.70 1.49 22.60
CA GLN A 31 -7.61 0.52 22.68
C GLN A 31 -7.31 -0.10 21.33
N ASP A 32 -8.34 -0.46 20.55
CA ASP A 32 -8.18 -0.96 19.18
C ASP A 32 -7.33 0.00 18.32
N VAL A 33 -7.62 1.30 18.44
CA VAL A 33 -6.87 2.35 17.74
C VAL A 33 -5.44 2.46 18.26
N ARG A 34 -5.22 2.41 19.59
CA ARG A 34 -3.89 2.44 20.18
C ARG A 34 -3.03 1.25 19.76
N ASP A 35 -3.62 0.07 19.66
CA ASP A 35 -2.93 -1.16 19.25
C ASP A 35 -2.49 -1.07 17.79
N ALA A 36 -3.37 -0.58 16.90
CA ALA A 36 -3.01 -0.33 15.50
C ALA A 36 -1.87 0.70 15.38
N LEU A 37 -1.92 1.79 16.15
CA LEU A 37 -0.85 2.80 16.21
C LEU A 37 0.45 2.25 16.81
N ALA A 38 0.37 1.33 17.77
CA ALA A 38 1.54 0.64 18.31
C ALA A 38 2.23 -0.22 17.25
N ARG A 39 1.47 -0.97 16.44
CA ARG A 39 2.00 -1.71 15.29
C ARG A 39 2.71 -0.79 14.30
N ARG A 40 2.13 0.38 14.02
CA ARG A 40 2.76 1.40 13.15
C ARG A 40 4.11 1.87 13.70
N ARG A 41 4.41 1.74 15.00
CA ARG A 41 5.71 2.12 15.61
C ARG A 41 6.79 1.04 15.47
N LEU A 42 6.42 -0.19 15.12
CA LEU A 42 7.36 -1.32 14.95
C LEU A 42 8.31 -1.10 13.75
N GLY A 43 9.35 -1.93 13.70
CA GLY A 43 10.33 -1.99 12.61
C GLY A 43 11.77 -1.66 13.03
N TYR A 44 12.68 -2.55 12.67
CA TYR A 44 14.12 -2.38 12.78
C TYR A 44 14.63 -1.31 11.81
N GLY A 45 15.67 -0.57 12.23
CA GLY A 45 16.18 0.59 11.48
C GLY A 45 15.37 1.87 11.67
N ARG A 46 14.32 1.88 12.51
CA ARG A 46 13.60 3.11 12.87
C ARG A 46 14.32 3.91 13.94
N GLY A 47 14.17 5.23 13.86
CA GLY A 47 14.79 6.20 14.74
C GLY A 47 14.35 6.02 16.19
N ALA A 48 15.27 6.31 17.11
CA ALA A 48 15.09 6.12 18.55
C ALA A 48 13.81 6.77 19.11
N ARG A 49 13.33 7.86 18.49
CA ARG A 49 12.10 8.57 18.85
C ARG A 49 10.87 7.66 18.90
N MET A 50 10.75 6.71 17.98
CA MET A 50 9.57 5.84 17.88
C MET A 50 9.41 4.89 19.07
N LYS A 51 10.49 4.66 19.86
CA LYS A 51 10.46 3.81 21.05
C LYS A 51 9.79 4.47 22.25
N PHE A 52 9.72 5.80 22.28
CA PHE A 52 9.21 6.57 23.44
C PHE A 52 7.95 7.38 23.12
N GLU A 53 7.66 7.62 21.83
CA GLU A 53 6.47 8.34 21.40
C GLU A 53 5.22 7.49 21.66
N GLN A 54 4.42 7.90 22.65
CA GLN A 54 3.12 7.31 22.92
C GLN A 54 2.02 8.15 22.26
N ASP A 55 1.31 7.55 21.32
CA ASP A 55 0.14 8.18 20.71
C ASP A 55 -1.01 8.21 21.73
N GLN A 56 -1.34 9.41 22.22
CA GLN A 56 -2.51 9.60 23.08
C GLN A 56 -3.75 9.78 22.20
N VAL A 57 -4.61 8.75 22.21
CA VAL A 57 -5.80 8.68 21.36
C VAL A 57 -7.05 9.10 22.11
N ARG A 58 -7.85 9.97 21.49
CA ARG A 58 -9.19 10.35 21.96
C ARG A 58 -10.21 10.11 20.86
N LEU A 59 -11.30 9.40 21.18
CA LEU A 59 -12.49 9.33 20.34
C LEU A 59 -13.37 10.53 20.69
N LEU A 60 -13.47 11.50 19.78
CA LEU A 60 -14.17 12.76 20.00
C LEU A 60 -15.67 12.67 19.67
N GLY A 61 -16.05 11.77 18.76
CA GLY A 61 -17.43 11.62 18.29
C GLY A 61 -17.66 10.33 17.53
N GLY A 62 -18.93 10.00 17.28
CA GLY A 62 -19.35 8.84 16.49
C GLY A 62 -19.39 7.50 17.24
N VAL A 63 -18.83 7.41 18.44
CA VAL A 63 -18.78 6.19 19.26
C VAL A 63 -19.36 6.44 20.64
N ARG A 64 -20.22 5.52 21.12
CA ARG A 64 -20.79 5.54 22.47
C ARG A 64 -20.72 4.13 23.06
N HIS A 65 -20.17 4.02 24.27
CA HIS A 65 -20.03 2.75 25.00
C HIS A 65 -19.33 1.64 24.18
N GLY A 66 -18.33 2.00 23.39
CA GLY A 66 -17.57 1.04 22.58
C GLY A 66 -18.26 0.63 21.28
N VAL A 67 -19.30 1.34 20.84
CA VAL A 67 -20.07 1.02 19.64
C VAL A 67 -20.30 2.26 18.78
N THR A 68 -20.15 2.14 17.46
CA THR A 68 -20.43 3.23 16.51
C THR A 68 -21.91 3.57 16.45
N GLN A 69 -22.23 4.84 16.21
CA GLN A 69 -23.61 5.37 16.22
C GLN A 69 -24.18 5.68 14.84
N GLY A 70 -23.44 5.42 13.74
CA GLY A 70 -23.84 5.76 12.37
C GLY A 70 -23.36 7.15 11.91
N GLY A 71 -23.17 8.09 12.83
CA GLY A 71 -22.57 9.39 12.54
C GLY A 71 -21.04 9.35 12.34
N PRO A 72 -20.43 10.48 11.95
CA PRO A 72 -18.98 10.56 11.74
C PRO A 72 -18.18 10.18 13.00
N VAL A 73 -17.19 9.31 12.82
CA VAL A 73 -16.23 8.96 13.87
C VAL A 73 -15.04 9.91 13.77
N ALA A 74 -14.84 10.71 14.81
CA ALA A 74 -13.73 11.66 14.91
C ALA A 74 -12.69 11.16 15.92
N ILE A 75 -11.44 11.08 15.49
CA ILE A 75 -10.31 10.57 16.28
C ILE A 75 -9.24 11.66 16.34
N GLU A 76 -8.81 12.00 17.55
CA GLU A 76 -7.66 12.86 17.81
C GLU A 76 -6.48 12.02 18.30
N ILE A 77 -5.29 12.32 17.79
CA ILE A 77 -4.01 11.77 18.24
C ILE A 77 -3.13 12.94 18.68
N ALA A 78 -3.00 13.14 19.99
CA ALA A 78 -2.24 14.27 20.53
C ALA A 78 -0.73 14.11 20.25
N ASN A 79 -0.05 15.24 20.04
CA ASN A 79 1.39 15.28 19.88
C ASN A 79 2.07 15.54 21.23
N THR A 80 2.77 14.53 21.75
CA THR A 80 3.49 14.64 23.04
C THR A 80 4.61 15.68 23.04
N GLU A 81 5.11 16.06 21.86
CA GLU A 81 6.17 17.04 21.70
C GLU A 81 5.64 18.48 21.47
N TRP A 82 4.32 18.68 21.42
CA TRP A 82 3.69 19.98 21.21
C TRP A 82 4.26 21.11 22.09
N PRO A 83 4.54 20.91 23.40
CA PRO A 83 5.13 21.97 24.22
C PRO A 83 6.44 22.57 23.68
N LYS A 84 7.23 21.81 22.90
CA LYS A 84 8.48 22.29 22.28
C LYS A 84 8.27 23.08 20.99
N TRP A 85 7.07 22.99 20.43
CA TRP A 85 6.69 23.56 19.13
C TRP A 85 5.61 24.64 19.23
N ARG A 86 5.01 24.81 20.41
CA ARG A 86 3.87 25.70 20.67
C ARG A 86 3.95 27.06 19.99
N GLU A 87 5.11 27.71 20.07
CA GLU A 87 5.29 29.04 19.47
C GLU A 87 5.63 28.99 17.97
N VAL A 88 6.51 28.07 17.56
CA VAL A 88 6.94 27.92 16.16
C VAL A 88 5.80 27.47 15.25
N MET A 89 4.92 26.64 15.79
CA MET A 89 3.76 26.05 15.12
C MET A 89 2.45 26.60 15.68
N SER A 90 2.48 27.78 16.31
CA SER A 90 1.28 28.45 16.81
C SER A 90 0.30 28.69 15.66
N ALA A 91 -0.97 28.39 15.90
CA ALA A 91 -2.03 28.74 14.95
C ALA A 91 -2.31 30.25 14.95
N ASP A 92 -2.19 30.88 16.12
CA ASP A 92 -2.34 32.32 16.29
C ASP A 92 -1.02 33.06 16.03
N PRO A 93 -1.07 34.33 15.60
CA PRO A 93 0.12 35.14 15.43
C PRO A 93 0.99 35.21 16.69
N VAL A 94 2.30 35.10 16.52
CA VAL A 94 3.30 35.27 17.58
C VAL A 94 4.11 36.52 17.28
N ASP A 95 4.44 37.29 18.31
CA ASP A 95 5.34 38.44 18.19
C ASP A 95 6.68 37.99 17.57
N PRO A 96 7.14 38.60 16.46
CA PRO A 96 8.42 38.27 15.84
C PRO A 96 9.62 38.26 16.80
N GLU A 97 9.63 39.12 17.83
CA GLU A 97 10.71 39.17 18.83
C GLU A 97 10.77 37.89 19.70
N VAL A 98 9.63 37.23 19.90
CA VAL A 98 9.56 35.96 20.65
C VAL A 98 10.16 34.81 19.81
N LEU A 99 10.02 34.89 18.49
CA LEU A 99 10.57 33.92 17.54
C LEU A 99 12.04 34.20 17.17
N ALA A 100 12.48 35.46 17.30
CA ALA A 100 13.84 35.88 17.00
C ALA A 100 14.86 35.08 17.82
N GLY A 101 15.92 34.61 17.16
CA GLY A 101 16.97 33.80 17.79
C GLY A 101 16.58 32.36 18.15
N ARG A 102 15.33 31.92 17.94
CA ARG A 102 14.94 30.53 18.16
C ARG A 102 15.45 29.64 17.04
N ALA A 103 16.39 28.76 17.35
CA ALA A 103 16.95 27.80 16.39
C ALA A 103 15.89 26.92 15.68
N ARG A 104 14.78 26.58 16.38
CA ARG A 104 13.68 25.80 15.79
C ARG A 104 12.87 26.57 14.74
N ASN A 105 12.87 27.90 14.81
CA ASN A 105 12.20 28.78 13.86
C ASN A 105 13.14 29.21 12.70
N ALA A 106 14.38 28.73 12.66
CA ALA A 106 15.30 29.06 11.57
C ALA A 106 14.71 28.60 10.23
N PRO A 107 14.68 29.47 9.20
CA PRO A 107 14.09 29.13 7.90
C PRO A 107 14.72 27.88 7.28
N LEU A 108 13.88 27.03 6.67
CA LEU A 108 14.35 25.84 5.96
C LEU A 108 14.37 26.06 4.45
N THR A 109 15.47 26.61 3.95
CA THR A 109 15.62 27.05 2.55
C THR A 109 16.35 26.03 1.66
N ARG A 110 16.77 24.89 2.21
CA ARG A 110 17.52 23.84 1.48
C ARG A 110 16.65 22.59 1.28
N PRO A 111 15.82 22.55 0.22
CA PRO A 111 14.87 21.46 0.00
C PRO A 111 15.57 20.12 -0.17
N ARG A 112 14.96 19.05 0.36
CA ARG A 112 15.49 17.69 0.28
C ARG A 112 15.11 17.02 -1.04
N PRO A 113 16.09 16.51 -1.83
CA PRO A 113 15.80 15.73 -3.03
C PRO A 113 14.92 14.52 -2.70
N GLY A 114 13.86 14.33 -3.49
CA GLY A 114 12.89 13.26 -3.26
C GLY A 114 11.87 13.55 -2.15
N HIS A 115 11.87 14.72 -1.52
CA HIS A 115 10.79 15.16 -0.65
C HIS A 115 9.86 16.16 -1.35
N ALA A 116 8.78 16.56 -0.67
CA ALA A 116 7.82 17.53 -1.18
C ALA A 116 8.34 18.98 -1.17
N ASP A 117 9.47 19.24 -0.50
CA ASP A 117 9.93 20.57 -0.11
C ASP A 117 9.93 21.59 -1.27
N LEU A 118 10.76 21.40 -2.31
CA LEU A 118 10.89 22.36 -3.41
C LEU A 118 9.59 22.53 -4.20
N THR A 119 8.96 21.42 -4.59
CA THR A 119 7.72 21.46 -5.39
C THR A 119 6.57 22.07 -4.61
N GLY A 120 6.50 21.82 -3.30
CA GLY A 120 5.53 22.44 -2.41
C GLY A 120 5.76 23.94 -2.26
N MET A 121 7.02 24.36 -2.08
CA MET A 121 7.38 25.78 -2.01
C MET A 121 6.97 26.52 -3.28
N GLN A 122 7.30 25.97 -4.46
CA GLN A 122 6.88 26.50 -5.76
C GLN A 122 5.36 26.56 -5.91
N LYS A 123 4.65 25.51 -5.49
CA LYS A 123 3.20 25.39 -5.65
C LYS A 123 2.42 26.38 -4.79
N TYR A 124 2.88 26.63 -3.56
CA TYR A 124 2.16 27.41 -2.57
C TYR A 124 2.78 28.80 -2.30
N GLY A 125 3.86 29.14 -2.98
CA GLY A 125 4.53 30.44 -2.83
C GLY A 125 5.20 30.61 -1.47
N PHE A 126 5.80 29.55 -0.93
CA PHE A 126 6.54 29.62 0.34
C PHE A 126 8.03 29.85 0.10
N ASP A 127 8.63 30.77 0.86
CA ASP A 127 10.07 31.02 0.84
C ASP A 127 10.88 29.99 1.63
N GLU A 128 10.20 29.15 2.42
CA GLU A 128 10.82 28.05 3.17
C GLU A 128 9.97 26.78 3.17
N ALA A 129 10.61 25.66 3.50
CA ALA A 129 10.00 24.33 3.44
C ALA A 129 9.14 23.95 4.65
N ARG A 130 9.17 24.70 5.76
CA ARG A 130 8.45 24.33 7.00
C ARG A 130 6.96 24.07 6.77
N PRO A 131 6.17 24.97 6.15
CA PRO A 131 4.74 24.71 5.95
C PRO A 131 4.48 23.47 5.08
N VAL A 132 5.40 23.14 4.18
CA VAL A 132 5.31 21.98 3.29
C VAL A 132 5.63 20.68 4.05
N LEU A 133 6.80 20.63 4.71
CA LEU A 133 7.29 19.41 5.33
C LEU A 133 6.42 18.96 6.49
N GLU A 134 5.80 19.89 7.20
CA GLU A 134 4.97 19.62 8.36
C GLU A 134 3.74 18.80 7.97
N ARG A 135 3.11 19.11 6.83
CA ARG A 135 1.98 18.34 6.31
C ARG A 135 2.39 17.15 5.45
N ALA A 136 3.46 17.28 4.67
CA ALA A 136 3.96 16.19 3.82
C ALA A 136 4.62 15.05 4.60
N SER A 137 4.97 15.29 5.87
CA SER A 137 5.55 14.31 6.78
C SER A 137 4.69 13.04 6.87
N ALA A 138 5.36 11.88 6.93
CA ALA A 138 4.70 10.60 7.17
C ALA A 138 4.10 10.48 8.58
N ARG A 139 4.25 11.48 9.47
CA ARG A 139 3.52 11.53 10.75
C ARG A 139 2.00 11.47 10.53
N GLU A 140 1.49 12.08 9.46
CA GLU A 140 0.08 12.03 9.06
C GLU A 140 -0.48 10.62 8.91
N THR A 141 0.36 9.62 8.56
CA THR A 141 -0.07 8.22 8.44
C THR A 141 -0.55 7.60 9.76
N ALA A 142 -0.24 8.21 10.92
CA ALA A 142 -0.84 7.81 12.18
C ALA A 142 -2.37 7.96 12.12
N THR A 143 -2.86 9.05 11.56
CA THR A 143 -4.30 9.27 11.35
C THR A 143 -4.89 8.22 10.41
N ARG A 144 -4.19 7.90 9.31
CA ARG A 144 -4.62 6.85 8.38
C ARG A 144 -4.76 5.50 9.06
N VAL A 145 -3.81 5.12 9.91
CA VAL A 145 -3.87 3.88 10.68
C VAL A 145 -5.03 3.90 11.69
N ALA A 146 -5.28 5.03 12.34
CA ALA A 146 -6.41 5.15 13.26
C ALA A 146 -7.77 4.98 12.54
N LEU A 147 -7.94 5.58 11.36
CA LEU A 147 -9.15 5.41 10.55
C LEU A 147 -9.23 4.01 9.93
N GLY A 148 -8.08 3.43 9.55
CA GLY A 148 -7.97 2.04 9.12
C GLY A 148 -8.39 1.04 10.20
N ALA A 149 -8.14 1.34 11.48
CA ALA A 149 -8.63 0.50 12.58
C ALA A 149 -10.18 0.47 12.63
N VAL A 150 -10.84 1.60 12.36
CA VAL A 150 -12.31 1.65 12.23
C VAL A 150 -12.77 0.79 11.05
N ALA A 151 -12.12 0.94 9.89
CA ALA A 151 -12.43 0.18 8.69
C ALA A 151 -12.20 -1.33 8.88
N ALA A 152 -11.13 -1.72 9.57
CA ALA A 152 -10.85 -3.11 9.92
C ALA A 152 -11.97 -3.70 10.79
N LYS A 153 -12.53 -2.95 11.75
CA LYS A 153 -13.68 -3.40 12.55
C LYS A 153 -14.97 -3.58 11.73
N ILE A 154 -15.20 -2.75 10.71
CA ILE A 154 -16.29 -2.97 9.75
C ILE A 154 -16.08 -4.29 8.99
N LEU A 155 -14.86 -4.53 8.52
CA LEU A 155 -14.48 -5.72 7.75
C LEU A 155 -14.54 -7.00 8.59
N GLU A 156 -14.04 -6.98 9.83
CA GLU A 156 -14.12 -8.10 10.77
C GLU A 156 -15.58 -8.52 11.00
N ALA A 157 -16.49 -7.57 11.15
CA ALA A 157 -17.91 -7.83 11.37
C ALA A 157 -18.61 -8.47 10.16
N VAL A 158 -18.03 -8.39 8.96
CA VAL A 158 -18.52 -9.09 7.76
C VAL A 158 -17.70 -10.33 7.40
N GLY A 159 -16.73 -10.72 8.24
CA GLY A 159 -15.91 -11.92 8.09
C GLY A 159 -14.61 -11.73 7.29
N VAL A 160 -14.17 -10.48 7.09
CA VAL A 160 -12.94 -10.15 6.36
C VAL A 160 -11.83 -9.80 7.34
N GLN A 161 -10.64 -10.37 7.15
CA GLN A 161 -9.47 -10.12 7.99
C GLN A 161 -8.26 -9.78 7.13
N LEU A 162 -7.41 -8.87 7.61
CA LEU A 162 -6.23 -8.40 6.90
C LEU A 162 -4.95 -8.74 7.66
N VAL A 163 -3.87 -8.89 6.92
CA VAL A 163 -2.50 -8.97 7.44
C VAL A 163 -1.54 -8.37 6.43
N SER A 164 -0.50 -7.71 6.92
CA SER A 164 0.60 -7.19 6.12
C SER A 164 1.95 -7.70 6.58
N HIS A 165 2.84 -7.93 5.62
CA HIS A 165 4.21 -8.36 5.85
C HIS A 165 5.18 -7.72 4.86
N THR A 166 6.45 -7.65 5.23
CA THR A 166 7.53 -7.13 4.38
C THR A 166 8.06 -8.25 3.49
N THR A 167 8.10 -8.01 2.18
CA THR A 167 8.58 -8.98 1.19
C THR A 167 9.94 -8.61 0.60
N ALA A 168 10.35 -7.34 0.66
CA ALA A 168 11.70 -6.93 0.25
C ALA A 168 12.22 -5.73 1.05
N VAL A 169 13.53 -5.66 1.27
CA VAL A 169 14.26 -4.47 1.76
C VAL A 169 15.58 -4.36 1.01
N GLY A 170 15.84 -3.19 0.40
CA GLY A 170 17.02 -3.00 -0.45
C GLY A 170 17.04 -4.01 -1.60
N ALA A 171 18.15 -4.75 -1.74
CA ALA A 171 18.32 -5.80 -2.76
C ALA A 171 17.88 -7.20 -2.28
N VAL A 172 17.40 -7.33 -1.04
CA VAL A 172 16.96 -8.60 -0.47
C VAL A 172 15.45 -8.74 -0.63
N SER A 173 15.00 -9.87 -1.18
CA SER A 173 13.57 -10.16 -1.40
C SER A 173 13.24 -11.60 -1.08
N ALA A 174 12.05 -11.82 -0.52
CA ALA A 174 11.50 -13.16 -0.31
C ALA A 174 11.28 -13.88 -1.66
N PRO A 175 11.41 -15.22 -1.71
CA PRO A 175 11.03 -16.01 -2.88
C PRO A 175 9.59 -15.73 -3.34
N VAL A 176 9.34 -15.85 -4.65
CA VAL A 176 8.01 -15.60 -5.24
C VAL A 176 6.93 -16.53 -4.68
N ASP A 177 7.33 -17.77 -4.39
CA ASP A 177 6.53 -18.87 -3.85
C ASP A 177 6.65 -19.01 -2.33
N ALA A 178 7.26 -18.03 -1.64
CA ALA A 178 7.32 -18.01 -0.19
C ALA A 178 5.91 -18.15 0.42
N ALA A 179 5.86 -18.82 1.58
CA ALA A 179 4.62 -18.94 2.35
C ALA A 179 4.05 -17.55 2.66
N ARG A 180 2.73 -17.47 2.78
CA ARG A 180 2.02 -16.22 3.07
C ARG A 180 1.41 -16.30 4.48
N PRO A 181 1.52 -15.23 5.28
CA PRO A 181 0.98 -15.23 6.63
C PRO A 181 -0.55 -15.22 6.63
N LEU A 182 -1.14 -15.89 7.61
CA LEU A 182 -2.54 -15.77 7.97
C LEU A 182 -2.73 -14.62 8.98
N PRO A 183 -3.98 -14.12 9.16
CA PRO A 183 -4.28 -13.16 10.21
C PRO A 183 -3.87 -13.62 11.62
N SER A 184 -3.87 -14.93 11.88
CA SER A 184 -3.40 -15.51 13.14
C SER A 184 -1.90 -15.35 13.39
N ASP A 185 -1.11 -15.06 12.35
CA ASP A 185 0.36 -14.97 12.43
C ASP A 185 0.85 -13.56 12.78
N VAL A 186 -0.07 -12.59 12.90
CA VAL A 186 0.25 -11.20 13.26
C VAL A 186 1.13 -11.09 14.51
N PRO A 187 0.91 -11.82 15.62
CA PRO A 187 1.81 -11.77 16.77
C PRO A 187 3.27 -12.16 16.44
N GLY A 188 3.47 -13.14 15.55
CA GLY A 188 4.80 -13.54 15.09
C GLY A 188 5.44 -12.47 14.19
N LEU A 189 4.67 -11.91 13.27
CA LEU A 189 5.11 -10.80 12.42
C LEU A 189 5.46 -9.54 13.23
N ASP A 190 4.70 -9.25 14.29
CA ASP A 190 4.92 -8.11 15.17
C ASP A 190 6.21 -8.28 16.01
N ALA A 191 6.61 -9.53 16.28
CA ALA A 191 7.86 -9.86 16.96
C ALA A 191 9.09 -9.88 16.03
N ASP A 192 8.90 -10.14 14.73
CA ASP A 192 9.96 -10.09 13.74
C ASP A 192 10.48 -8.65 13.55
N PRO A 193 11.81 -8.40 13.56
CA PRO A 193 12.38 -7.07 13.43
C PRO A 193 11.91 -6.31 12.19
N LEU A 194 11.63 -6.99 11.07
CA LEU A 194 11.23 -6.37 9.82
C LEU A 194 9.82 -6.77 9.37
N ARG A 195 9.05 -7.44 10.23
CA ARG A 195 7.74 -8.01 9.89
C ARG A 195 7.77 -8.87 8.63
N CYS A 196 8.84 -9.62 8.41
CA CYS A 196 8.95 -10.54 7.28
C CYS A 196 8.47 -11.93 7.71
N PHE A 197 7.67 -12.59 6.88
CA PHE A 197 7.17 -13.93 7.21
C PHE A 197 8.17 -15.04 6.87
N ASP A 198 9.12 -14.79 5.96
CA ASP A 198 10.18 -15.74 5.62
C ASP A 198 11.42 -15.51 6.50
N PRO A 199 11.78 -16.45 7.40
CA PRO A 199 12.84 -16.21 8.39
C PRO A 199 14.23 -15.98 7.77
N ALA A 200 14.57 -16.70 6.69
CA ALA A 200 15.87 -16.55 6.03
C ALA A 200 15.99 -15.18 5.36
N THR A 201 14.92 -14.72 4.71
CA THR A 201 14.85 -13.37 4.15
C THR A 201 14.90 -12.31 5.24
N ALA A 202 14.21 -12.51 6.36
CA ALA A 202 14.21 -11.58 7.49
C ALA A 202 15.64 -11.31 8.01
N GLU A 203 16.43 -12.36 8.23
CA GLU A 203 17.83 -12.26 8.68
C GLU A 203 18.71 -11.51 7.65
N ALA A 204 18.55 -11.83 6.37
CA ALA A 204 19.28 -11.16 5.29
C ALA A 204 18.91 -9.67 5.17
N MET A 205 17.62 -9.33 5.36
CA MET A 205 17.18 -7.93 5.35
C MET A 205 17.72 -7.15 6.56
N VAL A 206 17.78 -7.75 7.76
CA VAL A 206 18.40 -7.11 8.94
C VAL A 206 19.86 -6.79 8.66
N THR A 207 20.61 -7.75 8.10
CA THR A 207 22.01 -7.56 7.69
C THR A 207 22.16 -6.41 6.69
N ALA A 208 21.25 -6.28 5.72
CA ALA A 208 21.26 -5.19 4.77
C ALA A 208 20.98 -3.83 5.44
N VAL A 209 20.05 -3.77 6.41
CA VAL A 209 19.77 -2.55 7.19
C VAL A 209 20.97 -2.14 8.04
N ASP A 210 21.68 -3.09 8.66
CA ASP A 210 22.89 -2.82 9.44
C ASP A 210 24.02 -2.26 8.57
N ALA A 211 24.25 -2.85 7.39
CA ALA A 211 25.22 -2.35 6.42
C ALA A 211 24.87 -0.92 5.98
N ALA A 212 23.61 -0.66 5.62
CA ALA A 212 23.15 0.68 5.27
C ALA A 212 23.30 1.68 6.42
N HIS A 213 23.01 1.28 7.66
CA HIS A 213 23.19 2.14 8.82
C HIS A 213 24.65 2.53 9.03
N LYS A 214 25.56 1.54 8.98
CA LYS A 214 27.02 1.74 9.09
C LYS A 214 27.53 2.69 8.00
N ASP A 215 26.98 2.58 6.80
CA ASP A 215 27.38 3.40 5.66
C ASP A 215 26.65 4.75 5.61
N GLY A 216 25.76 5.07 6.55
CA GLY A 216 25.00 6.32 6.55
C GLY A 216 24.04 6.45 5.36
N GLU A 217 23.50 5.32 4.90
CA GLU A 217 22.50 5.19 3.84
C GLU A 217 21.10 4.93 4.40
N THR A 218 20.08 4.97 3.53
CA THR A 218 18.70 4.58 3.85
C THR A 218 18.21 3.56 2.83
N LEU A 219 17.29 2.71 3.24
CA LEU A 219 16.71 1.65 2.40
C LEU A 219 15.20 1.82 2.25
N GLY A 220 14.74 1.46 1.06
CA GLY A 220 13.34 1.21 0.74
C GLY A 220 13.05 -0.29 0.72
N GLY A 221 11.90 -0.66 0.18
CA GLY A 221 11.49 -2.06 0.13
C GLY A 221 10.08 -2.24 -0.39
N VAL A 222 9.56 -3.46 -0.26
CA VAL A 222 8.22 -3.85 -0.70
C VAL A 222 7.48 -4.50 0.46
N VAL A 223 6.22 -4.11 0.62
CA VAL A 223 5.27 -4.73 1.55
C VAL A 223 4.14 -5.36 0.76
N GLU A 224 3.57 -6.44 1.29
CA GLU A 224 2.37 -7.10 0.76
C GLU A 224 1.27 -7.05 1.81
N VAL A 225 0.07 -6.68 1.37
CA VAL A 225 -1.17 -6.75 2.16
C VAL A 225 -2.02 -7.86 1.60
N LEU A 226 -2.50 -8.70 2.51
CA LEU A 226 -3.38 -9.83 2.23
C LEU A 226 -4.72 -9.58 2.90
N ALA A 227 -5.82 -9.78 2.17
CA ALA A 227 -7.16 -9.77 2.75
C ALA A 227 -7.86 -11.11 2.49
N TYR A 228 -8.30 -11.74 3.57
CA TYR A 228 -8.93 -13.06 3.62
C TYR A 228 -10.44 -12.91 3.84
N GLY A 229 -11.23 -13.84 3.32
CA GLY A 229 -12.69 -13.88 3.54
C GLY A 229 -13.48 -12.87 2.71
N LEU A 230 -12.89 -12.28 1.67
CA LEU A 230 -13.58 -11.32 0.80
C LEU A 230 -14.70 -12.02 0.01
N PRO A 231 -15.92 -11.47 -0.03
CA PRO A 231 -16.95 -11.99 -0.93
C PRO A 231 -16.57 -11.69 -2.39
N PRO A 232 -16.97 -12.53 -3.36
CA PRO A 232 -16.81 -12.21 -4.77
C PRO A 232 -17.67 -10.99 -5.15
N GLY A 233 -17.19 -10.18 -6.08
CA GLY A 233 -17.93 -9.09 -6.71
C GLY A 233 -17.95 -7.76 -5.96
N LEU A 234 -16.95 -7.47 -5.10
CA LEU A 234 -16.65 -6.10 -4.68
C LEU A 234 -15.90 -5.36 -5.80
N GLY A 235 -16.19 -4.08 -6.01
CA GLY A 235 -15.73 -3.35 -7.19
C GLY A 235 -16.60 -3.62 -8.42
N SER A 236 -16.18 -3.14 -9.59
CA SER A 236 -16.93 -3.32 -10.83
C SER A 236 -16.05 -3.16 -12.07
N TYR A 237 -16.31 -3.98 -13.09
CA TYR A 237 -15.72 -3.84 -14.43
C TYR A 237 -16.36 -2.72 -15.27
N VAL A 238 -17.53 -2.23 -14.84
CA VAL A 238 -18.42 -1.40 -15.66
C VAL A 238 -17.80 -0.04 -15.98
N HIS A 239 -16.96 0.50 -15.09
CA HIS A 239 -16.27 1.77 -15.31
C HIS A 239 -14.91 1.78 -14.62
N TRP A 240 -13.96 2.52 -15.17
CA TRP A 240 -12.53 2.41 -14.81
C TRP A 240 -12.23 2.74 -13.35
N ASP A 241 -12.91 3.73 -12.77
CA ASP A 241 -12.77 4.19 -11.38
C ASP A 241 -13.53 3.32 -10.37
N ARG A 242 -14.41 2.44 -10.85
CA ARG A 242 -15.09 1.42 -10.03
C ARG A 242 -14.33 0.12 -9.92
N ARG A 243 -13.26 -0.04 -10.70
CA ARG A 243 -12.39 -1.20 -10.60
C ARG A 243 -11.65 -1.17 -9.26
N LEU A 244 -11.72 -2.27 -8.51
CA LEU A 244 -11.17 -2.37 -7.17
C LEU A 244 -9.65 -2.16 -7.14
N ASP A 245 -8.94 -2.72 -8.12
CA ASP A 245 -7.51 -2.52 -8.33
C ASP A 245 -7.15 -1.05 -8.59
N SER A 246 -7.96 -0.30 -9.35
CA SER A 246 -7.78 1.14 -9.56
C SER A 246 -7.89 1.92 -8.23
N ARG A 247 -8.91 1.62 -7.42
CA ARG A 247 -9.12 2.25 -6.11
C ARG A 247 -7.99 1.92 -5.13
N LEU A 248 -7.59 0.65 -5.06
CA LEU A 248 -6.49 0.18 -4.21
C LEU A 248 -5.16 0.82 -4.64
N ALA A 249 -4.88 0.87 -5.94
CA ALA A 249 -3.68 1.50 -6.47
C ALA A 249 -3.61 2.99 -6.11
N GLY A 250 -4.71 3.73 -6.26
CA GLY A 250 -4.78 5.13 -5.87
C GLY A 250 -4.52 5.34 -4.37
N ALA A 251 -5.17 4.53 -3.52
CA ALA A 251 -5.02 4.63 -2.06
C ALA A 251 -3.61 4.27 -1.57
N LEU A 252 -3.02 3.20 -2.12
CA LEU A 252 -1.67 2.74 -1.77
C LEU A 252 -0.59 3.69 -2.32
N MET A 253 -0.70 4.14 -3.57
CA MET A 253 0.23 5.10 -4.16
C MET A 253 0.16 6.47 -3.47
N GLY A 254 -0.97 6.81 -2.85
CA GLY A 254 -1.15 8.00 -2.03
C GLY A 254 -0.45 7.95 -0.67
N ILE A 255 0.15 6.83 -0.27
CA ILE A 255 0.99 6.73 0.92
C ILE A 255 2.34 7.38 0.66
N GLN A 256 2.85 8.14 1.62
CA GLN A 256 4.14 8.80 1.52
C GLN A 256 5.24 7.79 1.18
N ALA A 257 6.09 8.15 0.21
CA ALA A 257 7.20 7.36 -0.31
C ALA A 257 6.84 6.09 -1.14
N ILE A 258 5.56 5.75 -1.34
CA ILE A 258 5.21 4.69 -2.29
C ILE A 258 5.42 5.16 -3.73
N LYS A 259 6.04 4.32 -4.56
CA LYS A 259 6.39 4.58 -5.96
C LYS A 259 5.92 3.51 -6.93
N GLY A 260 5.45 2.37 -6.45
CA GLY A 260 4.92 1.27 -7.24
C GLY A 260 3.82 0.55 -6.46
N VAL A 261 2.80 0.07 -7.16
CA VAL A 261 1.75 -0.79 -6.59
C VAL A 261 1.49 -1.93 -7.56
N GLU A 262 1.31 -3.13 -7.01
CA GLU A 262 0.99 -4.34 -7.77
C GLU A 262 -0.24 -5.04 -7.17
N VAL A 263 -0.97 -5.76 -8.02
CA VAL A 263 -2.02 -6.70 -7.60
C VAL A 263 -1.57 -8.10 -8.02
N GLY A 264 -1.65 -9.05 -7.10
CA GLY A 264 -1.17 -10.41 -7.31
C GLY A 264 0.33 -10.45 -7.62
N ASP A 265 0.67 -11.10 -8.74
CA ASP A 265 2.04 -11.20 -9.23
C ASP A 265 2.48 -9.96 -10.04
N GLY A 266 1.57 -9.02 -10.32
CA GLY A 266 1.92 -7.68 -10.80
C GLY A 266 2.82 -7.65 -12.04
N PHE A 267 3.98 -7.00 -11.93
CA PHE A 267 4.94 -6.89 -13.03
C PHE A 267 5.51 -8.26 -13.45
N LEU A 268 5.52 -9.27 -12.57
CA LEU A 268 5.88 -10.64 -12.97
C LEU A 268 4.86 -11.25 -13.93
N THR A 269 3.56 -10.98 -13.74
CA THR A 269 2.52 -11.41 -14.67
C THR A 269 2.74 -10.83 -16.07
N ALA A 270 3.21 -9.58 -16.17
CA ALA A 270 3.51 -8.94 -17.46
C ALA A 270 4.67 -9.58 -18.23
N ALA A 271 5.51 -10.37 -17.55
CA ALA A 271 6.61 -11.12 -18.15
C ALA A 271 6.25 -12.56 -18.53
N ARG A 272 5.02 -13.02 -18.27
CA ARG A 272 4.56 -14.39 -18.56
C ARG A 272 3.81 -14.47 -19.88
N PRO A 273 3.89 -15.61 -20.61
CA PRO A 273 2.93 -15.89 -21.67
C PRO A 273 1.52 -16.07 -21.07
N GLY A 274 0.49 -15.79 -21.87
CA GLY A 274 -0.91 -15.88 -21.40
C GLY A 274 -1.30 -17.26 -20.86
N SER A 275 -0.70 -18.34 -21.39
CA SER A 275 -0.87 -19.72 -20.91
C SER A 275 -0.39 -19.96 -19.48
N GLU A 276 0.47 -19.08 -18.94
CA GLU A 276 1.05 -19.20 -17.60
C GLU A 276 0.70 -18.01 -16.69
N ALA A 277 0.08 -16.97 -17.23
CA ALA A 277 -0.20 -15.72 -16.53
C ALA A 277 -1.44 -15.80 -15.64
N HIS A 278 -2.43 -16.59 -16.04
CA HIS A 278 -3.78 -16.55 -15.49
C HIS A 278 -4.07 -17.71 -14.53
N ASP A 279 -5.18 -17.55 -13.80
CA ASP A 279 -5.67 -18.53 -12.84
C ASP A 279 -6.75 -19.37 -13.49
N GLU A 280 -6.42 -20.59 -13.89
CA GLU A 280 -7.38 -21.51 -14.50
C GLU A 280 -8.49 -21.87 -13.51
N ILE A 281 -9.69 -22.07 -14.03
CA ILE A 281 -10.91 -22.31 -13.24
C ILE A 281 -11.27 -23.79 -13.33
N SER A 282 -11.31 -24.46 -12.18
CA SER A 282 -11.74 -25.85 -12.05
C SER A 282 -13.00 -25.96 -11.19
N ARG A 283 -13.64 -27.13 -11.21
CA ARG A 283 -14.75 -27.47 -10.34
C ARG A 283 -14.29 -28.55 -9.36
N GLY A 284 -14.45 -28.32 -8.07
CA GLY A 284 -14.10 -29.32 -7.07
C GLY A 284 -15.15 -30.41 -6.90
N ALA A 285 -14.82 -31.42 -6.11
CA ALA A 285 -15.69 -32.57 -5.85
C ALA A 285 -17.00 -32.20 -5.12
N ASP A 286 -17.00 -31.07 -4.40
CA ASP A 286 -18.16 -30.46 -3.75
C ASP A 286 -19.01 -29.59 -4.69
N GLY A 287 -18.68 -29.54 -5.98
CA GLY A 287 -19.37 -28.72 -6.98
C GLY A 287 -18.95 -27.26 -7.02
N ALA A 288 -18.14 -26.78 -6.08
CA ALA A 288 -17.70 -25.38 -6.03
C ALA A 288 -16.67 -25.06 -7.11
N VAL A 289 -16.78 -23.88 -7.70
CA VAL A 289 -15.81 -23.29 -8.61
C VAL A 289 -14.58 -22.86 -7.81
N ARG A 290 -13.39 -23.25 -8.28
CA ARG A 290 -12.11 -22.90 -7.66
C ARG A 290 -11.13 -22.42 -8.72
N ARG A 291 -10.19 -21.57 -8.32
CA ARG A 291 -9.00 -21.29 -9.14
C ARG A 291 -7.86 -22.21 -8.75
N VAL A 292 -7.04 -22.63 -9.70
CA VAL A 292 -5.91 -23.53 -9.42
C VAL A 292 -4.66 -22.78 -8.92
N SER A 293 -4.64 -21.47 -9.11
CA SER A 293 -3.63 -20.55 -8.61
C SER A 293 -4.27 -19.22 -8.24
N ASN A 294 -3.50 -18.29 -7.68
CA ASN A 294 -3.98 -16.93 -7.37
C ASN A 294 -2.95 -15.88 -7.82
N ARG A 295 -2.50 -15.97 -9.07
CA ARG A 295 -1.56 -15.04 -9.74
C ARG A 295 -2.20 -13.66 -9.94
N ALA A 296 -3.52 -13.61 -10.15
CA ALA A 296 -4.30 -12.39 -10.26
C ALA A 296 -4.44 -11.65 -8.91
N GLY A 297 -4.14 -12.31 -7.79
CA GLY A 297 -4.14 -11.69 -6.46
C GLY A 297 -5.53 -11.32 -5.97
N GLY A 298 -6.52 -12.18 -6.22
CA GLY A 298 -7.88 -12.02 -5.73
C GLY A 298 -8.73 -11.02 -6.52
N ILE A 299 -8.23 -10.45 -7.63
CA ILE A 299 -8.96 -9.51 -8.48
C ILE A 299 -8.94 -9.94 -9.95
N GLU A 300 -10.11 -10.03 -10.58
CA GLU A 300 -10.27 -10.19 -12.03
C GLU A 300 -11.28 -9.17 -12.54
N GLY A 301 -11.01 -8.54 -13.68
CA GLY A 301 -11.90 -7.54 -14.25
C GLY A 301 -12.18 -6.32 -13.34
N GLY A 302 -11.31 -6.07 -12.35
CA GLY A 302 -11.53 -5.01 -11.35
C GLY A 302 -12.52 -5.40 -10.24
N MET A 303 -12.79 -6.68 -10.02
CA MET A 303 -13.64 -7.17 -8.95
C MET A 303 -12.96 -8.23 -8.09
N SER A 304 -13.30 -8.28 -6.80
CA SER A 304 -12.87 -9.39 -5.94
C SER A 304 -13.44 -10.72 -6.44
N ILE A 305 -12.66 -11.79 -6.36
CA ILE A 305 -13.03 -13.10 -6.91
C ILE A 305 -13.40 -14.15 -5.86
N GLY A 306 -13.32 -13.82 -4.57
CA GLY A 306 -13.54 -14.74 -3.45
C GLY A 306 -12.27 -15.35 -2.86
N ASP A 307 -11.16 -15.32 -3.60
CA ASP A 307 -9.83 -15.71 -3.12
C ASP A 307 -9.15 -14.59 -2.32
N VAL A 308 -7.99 -14.92 -1.73
CA VAL A 308 -7.15 -13.96 -1.01
C VAL A 308 -6.77 -12.80 -1.94
N LEU A 309 -7.17 -11.58 -1.55
CA LEU A 309 -6.68 -10.36 -2.19
C LEU A 309 -5.21 -10.18 -1.83
N ARG A 310 -4.37 -9.92 -2.83
CA ARG A 310 -2.95 -9.63 -2.64
C ARG A 310 -2.57 -8.35 -3.35
N VAL A 311 -2.08 -7.37 -2.60
CA VAL A 311 -1.56 -6.12 -3.15
C VAL A 311 -0.19 -5.81 -2.56
N ARG A 312 0.73 -5.33 -3.39
CA ARG A 312 2.08 -4.94 -2.96
C ARG A 312 2.31 -3.45 -3.16
N ALA A 313 3.10 -2.84 -2.29
CA ALA A 313 3.48 -1.45 -2.39
C ALA A 313 5.01 -1.29 -2.26
N ALA A 314 5.62 -0.68 -3.27
CA ALA A 314 7.06 -0.42 -3.31
C ALA A 314 7.36 0.96 -2.71
N MET A 315 7.97 0.97 -1.54
CA MET A 315 8.42 2.16 -0.83
C MET A 315 9.85 2.50 -1.24
N LYS A 316 10.08 3.72 -1.72
CA LYS A 316 11.45 4.22 -1.94
C LYS A 316 12.17 4.47 -0.61
N PRO A 317 13.53 4.52 -0.60
CA PRO A 317 14.27 4.97 0.57
C PRO A 317 13.81 6.34 1.07
N ILE A 318 13.89 6.54 2.38
CA ILE A 318 13.56 7.81 2.99
C ILE A 318 14.52 8.90 2.48
N ALA A 319 13.96 10.01 1.97
CA ALA A 319 14.71 11.11 1.34
C ALA A 319 15.75 11.81 2.24
N THR A 320 15.75 11.53 3.55
CA THR A 320 16.70 12.12 4.49
C THR A 320 17.90 11.18 4.68
N VAL A 321 18.91 11.29 3.82
CA VAL A 321 20.14 10.48 3.94
C VAL A 321 21.16 11.23 4.81
N PRO A 322 21.79 10.60 5.82
CA PRO A 322 22.83 11.21 6.66
C PRO A 322 23.98 11.85 5.88
N LYS A 323 24.38 11.25 4.75
CA LYS A 323 25.39 11.78 3.82
C LYS A 323 24.98 13.07 3.08
N ALA A 324 23.78 13.61 3.34
CA ALA A 324 23.20 14.84 2.82
C ALA A 324 23.36 15.03 1.31
N LEU A 325 22.28 14.84 0.56
CA LEU A 325 22.30 15.02 -0.90
C LEU A 325 22.56 16.48 -1.30
N ARG A 326 23.14 16.67 -2.48
CA ARG A 326 23.30 18.00 -3.10
C ARG A 326 21.94 18.62 -3.35
N THR A 327 21.82 19.91 -3.06
CA THR A 327 20.62 20.71 -3.32
C THR A 327 21.01 22.16 -3.63
N VAL A 328 20.04 23.06 -3.68
CA VAL A 328 20.24 24.52 -3.74
C VAL A 328 19.70 25.16 -2.46
N ASP A 329 20.27 26.28 -2.05
CA ASP A 329 19.66 27.15 -1.05
C ASP A 329 18.75 28.14 -1.79
N VAL A 330 17.44 28.04 -1.60
CA VAL A 330 16.50 28.87 -2.38
C VAL A 330 16.56 30.35 -2.02
N ALA A 331 17.14 30.70 -0.86
CA ALA A 331 17.27 32.10 -0.45
C ALA A 331 18.44 32.79 -1.16
N THR A 332 19.51 32.06 -1.48
CA THR A 332 20.72 32.62 -2.11
C THR A 332 20.88 32.23 -3.58
N GLY A 333 20.23 31.14 -4.01
CA GLY A 333 20.43 30.51 -5.33
C GLY A 333 21.69 29.65 -5.43
N GLU A 334 22.47 29.52 -4.36
CA GLU A 334 23.75 28.80 -4.39
C GLU A 334 23.60 27.29 -4.16
N ALA A 335 24.63 26.53 -4.57
CA ALA A 335 24.71 25.10 -4.30
C ALA A 335 24.86 24.83 -2.79
N ALA A 336 24.10 23.86 -2.30
CA ALA A 336 24.04 23.52 -0.88
C ALA A 336 23.96 22.01 -0.63
N ARG A 337 23.78 21.64 0.64
CA ARG A 337 23.51 20.28 1.10
C ARG A 337 22.17 20.26 1.83
N ALA A 338 21.36 19.24 1.55
CA ALA A 338 20.01 19.12 2.09
C ALA A 338 20.01 18.97 3.61
N HIS A 339 19.00 19.54 4.28
CA HIS A 339 18.85 19.39 5.73
C HIS A 339 18.42 17.97 6.12
N HIS A 340 18.97 17.49 7.23
CA HIS A 340 18.58 16.23 7.83
C HIS A 340 17.43 16.42 8.82
N GLN A 341 16.30 15.74 8.62
CA GLN A 341 15.08 15.89 9.43
C GLN A 341 14.68 14.63 10.22
N ARG A 342 15.12 13.44 9.82
CA ARG A 342 14.76 12.16 10.45
C ARG A 342 15.89 11.15 10.25
N SER A 343 16.09 10.28 11.24
CA SER A 343 17.24 9.38 11.34
C SER A 343 16.91 7.91 11.09
N ASP A 344 15.73 7.61 10.53
CA ASP A 344 15.36 6.25 10.16
C ASP A 344 16.25 5.76 9.00
N VAL A 345 16.78 4.54 9.11
CA VAL A 345 17.44 3.82 8.00
C VAL A 345 16.41 3.16 7.11
N CYS A 346 15.41 2.50 7.72
CA CYS A 346 14.36 1.77 7.04
C CYS A 346 13.03 1.97 7.78
N ALA A 347 11.95 2.21 7.04
CA ALA A 347 10.59 2.31 7.59
C ALA A 347 9.58 1.40 6.86
N VAL A 348 10.08 0.44 6.07
CA VAL A 348 9.27 -0.51 5.29
C VAL A 348 8.27 -1.29 6.18
N PRO A 349 8.65 -1.82 7.36
CA PRO A 349 7.70 -2.56 8.19
C PRO A 349 6.51 -1.69 8.65
N ALA A 350 6.78 -0.43 9.02
CA ALA A 350 5.74 0.52 9.40
C ALA A 350 4.87 0.90 8.19
N ALA A 351 5.45 1.00 6.98
CA ALA A 351 4.69 1.23 5.76
C ALA A 351 3.73 0.08 5.45
N GLY A 352 4.05 -1.16 5.83
CA GLY A 352 3.15 -2.32 5.74
C GLY A 352 1.87 -2.12 6.54
N VAL A 353 1.99 -1.67 7.80
CA VAL A 353 0.84 -1.36 8.66
C VAL A 353 0.00 -0.20 8.09
N VAL A 354 0.64 0.81 7.51
CA VAL A 354 -0.08 1.90 6.82
C VAL A 354 -0.78 1.40 5.57
N ALA A 355 -0.14 0.53 4.78
CA ALA A 355 -0.74 -0.09 3.60
C ALA A 355 -1.96 -0.94 3.97
N GLU A 356 -1.87 -1.74 5.04
CA GLU A 356 -2.99 -2.52 5.60
C GLU A 356 -4.18 -1.63 5.93
N ALA A 357 -3.93 -0.49 6.60
CA ALA A 357 -4.96 0.49 6.92
C ALA A 357 -5.63 1.11 5.68
N MET A 358 -4.84 1.44 4.65
CA MET A 358 -5.39 1.99 3.40
C MET A 358 -6.19 0.97 2.60
N VAL A 359 -5.76 -0.30 2.58
CA VAL A 359 -6.52 -1.39 1.97
C VAL A 359 -7.82 -1.61 2.74
N ALA A 360 -7.78 -1.61 4.07
CA ALA A 360 -8.98 -1.73 4.90
C ALA A 360 -10.01 -0.62 4.60
N LEU A 361 -9.56 0.64 4.48
CA LEU A 361 -10.44 1.77 4.14
C LEU A 361 -11.14 1.58 2.78
N VAL A 362 -10.39 1.19 1.75
CA VAL A 362 -10.95 0.94 0.40
C VAL A 362 -11.90 -0.25 0.39
N LEU A 363 -11.56 -1.34 1.09
CA LEU A 363 -12.42 -2.52 1.15
C LEU A 363 -13.69 -2.25 1.95
N ALA A 364 -13.62 -1.52 3.07
CA ALA A 364 -14.79 -1.14 3.84
C ALA A 364 -15.73 -0.22 3.03
N ASP A 365 -15.18 0.71 2.24
CA ASP A 365 -15.98 1.50 1.29
C ASP A 365 -16.64 0.60 0.23
N ALA A 366 -15.92 -0.33 -0.39
CA ALA A 366 -16.48 -1.25 -1.38
C ALA A 366 -17.57 -2.18 -0.80
N VAL A 367 -17.39 -2.64 0.45
CA VAL A 367 -18.37 -3.44 1.20
C VAL A 367 -19.65 -2.62 1.44
N THR A 368 -19.51 -1.39 1.94
CA THR A 368 -20.67 -0.52 2.21
C THR A 368 -21.33 0.00 0.92
N GLU A 369 -20.58 0.19 -0.17
CA GLU A 369 -21.12 0.50 -1.50
C GLU A 369 -22.00 -0.64 -2.02
N LYS A 370 -21.52 -1.90 -1.95
CA LYS A 370 -22.22 -3.05 -2.51
C LYS A 370 -23.40 -3.51 -1.65
N PHE A 371 -23.19 -3.63 -0.34
CA PHE A 371 -24.17 -4.23 0.56
C PHE A 371 -25.04 -3.21 1.28
N GLY A 372 -24.64 -1.92 1.27
CA GLY A 372 -25.36 -0.86 1.96
C GLY A 372 -25.51 -1.12 3.46
N GLY A 373 -26.60 -0.60 4.01
CA GLY A 373 -26.98 -0.75 5.40
C GLY A 373 -26.52 0.40 6.29
N ASP A 374 -27.43 0.87 7.14
CA ASP A 374 -27.15 1.93 8.13
C ASP A 374 -26.63 1.34 9.45
N SER A 375 -26.78 0.03 9.64
CA SER A 375 -26.24 -0.73 10.76
C SER A 375 -25.44 -1.93 10.29
N ILE A 376 -24.42 -2.34 11.06
CA ILE A 376 -23.54 -3.44 10.67
C ILE A 376 -24.27 -4.77 10.54
N THR A 377 -25.30 -5.00 11.36
CA THR A 377 -26.17 -6.19 11.26
C THR A 377 -26.94 -6.23 9.95
N GLU A 378 -27.39 -5.08 9.46
CA GLU A 378 -28.03 -4.99 8.14
C GLU A 378 -27.04 -5.22 7.01
N THR A 379 -25.86 -4.59 7.06
CA THR A 379 -24.79 -4.83 6.08
C THR A 379 -24.43 -6.31 5.99
N ALA A 380 -24.28 -6.98 7.15
CA ALA A 380 -23.99 -8.41 7.22
C ALA A 380 -25.12 -9.26 6.60
N ARG A 381 -26.38 -8.99 6.96
CA ARG A 381 -27.55 -9.68 6.39
C ARG A 381 -27.60 -9.53 4.87
N ASN A 382 -27.34 -8.33 4.34
CA ASN A 382 -27.37 -8.07 2.91
C ASN A 382 -26.24 -8.81 2.18
N LYS A 383 -25.05 -8.89 2.78
CA LYS A 383 -23.94 -9.71 2.28
C LYS A 383 -24.31 -11.20 2.26
N ASP A 384 -24.87 -11.72 3.35
CA ASP A 384 -25.25 -13.14 3.44
C ASP A 384 -26.35 -13.48 2.42
N ALA A 385 -27.35 -12.60 2.25
CA ALA A 385 -28.38 -12.74 1.23
C ALA A 385 -27.83 -12.71 -0.20
N TYR A 386 -26.85 -11.83 -0.47
CA TYR A 386 -26.15 -11.80 -1.76
C TYR A 386 -25.43 -13.13 -2.03
N LEU A 387 -24.68 -13.65 -1.06
CA LEU A 387 -23.95 -14.91 -1.21
C LEU A 387 -24.91 -16.09 -1.42
N ALA A 388 -26.01 -16.14 -0.67
CA ALA A 388 -27.04 -17.18 -0.81
C ALA A 388 -27.79 -17.12 -2.16
N ALA A 389 -27.81 -15.95 -2.81
CA ALA A 389 -28.48 -15.76 -4.09
C ALA A 389 -27.59 -16.09 -5.31
N ILE A 390 -26.28 -16.34 -5.11
CA ILE A 390 -25.41 -16.78 -6.20
C ILE A 390 -25.92 -18.18 -6.65
N PRO A 391 -26.11 -18.43 -7.95
CA PRO A 391 -26.50 -19.76 -8.40
C PRO A 391 -25.45 -20.80 -8.00
N GLU A 392 -25.89 -21.99 -7.58
CA GLU A 392 -24.99 -23.08 -7.14
C GLU A 392 -23.89 -23.39 -8.18
N SER A 393 -24.22 -23.35 -9.47
CA SER A 393 -23.27 -23.55 -10.57
C SER A 393 -22.12 -22.52 -10.62
N LEU A 394 -22.31 -21.35 -10.00
CA LEU A 394 -21.38 -20.21 -9.93
C LEU A 394 -20.78 -20.01 -8.53
N HIS A 395 -21.15 -20.84 -7.54
CA HIS A 395 -20.57 -20.76 -6.20
C HIS A 395 -19.06 -20.96 -6.28
N SER A 396 -18.29 -19.99 -5.80
CA SER A 396 -16.83 -20.06 -5.73
C SER A 396 -16.35 -20.26 -4.30
N ALA A 397 -15.35 -21.11 -4.10
CA ALA A 397 -14.61 -21.21 -2.85
C ALA A 397 -13.32 -20.40 -2.93
N GLY A 398 -12.88 -19.86 -1.79
CA GLY A 398 -11.58 -19.16 -1.65
C GLY A 398 -10.38 -20.11 -1.52
N GLU A 399 -10.59 -21.40 -1.74
CA GLU A 399 -9.59 -22.46 -1.67
C GLU A 399 -9.10 -22.80 -3.07
N LEU A 400 -7.79 -23.03 -3.23
CA LEU A 400 -7.24 -23.42 -4.52
C LEU A 400 -7.70 -24.83 -4.92
N GLY A 401 -8.06 -24.99 -6.19
CA GLY A 401 -8.46 -26.26 -6.79
C GLY A 401 -7.33 -26.96 -7.53
N ALA A 402 -7.64 -28.12 -8.11
CA ALA A 402 -6.77 -28.84 -9.03
C ALA A 402 -7.61 -29.39 -10.20
N PHE A 403 -6.96 -29.65 -11.33
CA PHE A 403 -7.54 -30.48 -12.38
C PHE A 403 -7.13 -31.94 -12.13
N GLY A 404 -8.04 -32.89 -12.34
CA GLY A 404 -7.69 -34.31 -12.37
C GLY A 404 -6.91 -34.67 -13.65
N ASP A 405 -6.19 -35.79 -13.63
CA ASP A 405 -5.30 -36.25 -14.71
C ASP A 405 -5.94 -36.27 -16.12
N ALA A 406 -7.26 -36.46 -16.21
CA ALA A 406 -7.99 -36.49 -17.48
C ALA A 406 -8.03 -35.14 -18.23
N ALA A 407 -7.93 -34.00 -17.55
CA ALA A 407 -7.96 -32.68 -18.19
C ALA A 407 -6.59 -32.25 -18.73
N ALA A 408 -5.49 -32.79 -18.18
CA ALA A 408 -4.14 -32.59 -18.73
C ALA A 408 -4.00 -33.25 -20.11
N ALA A 409 -4.64 -34.40 -20.33
CA ALA A 409 -4.63 -35.12 -21.60
C ALA A 409 -5.35 -34.38 -22.75
N ALA A 410 -6.34 -33.55 -22.44
CA ALA A 410 -7.06 -32.77 -23.46
C ALA A 410 -6.21 -31.63 -24.07
N ARG A 411 -5.05 -31.30 -23.46
CA ARG A 411 -4.11 -30.28 -23.98
C ARG A 411 -3.36 -30.74 -25.23
N ASP A 412 -3.17 -32.05 -25.41
CA ASP A 412 -2.43 -32.60 -26.56
C ASP A 412 -3.27 -32.69 -27.85
N ASP A 413 -4.60 -32.72 -27.74
CA ASP A 413 -5.50 -32.94 -28.89
C ASP A 413 -5.90 -31.66 -29.65
N HIS A 414 -5.47 -30.47 -29.22
CA HIS A 414 -5.90 -29.18 -29.82
C HIS A 414 -4.79 -28.31 -30.42
N MET A 415 -3.54 -28.77 -30.43
CA MET A 415 -2.48 -28.14 -31.23
C MET A 415 -2.56 -28.64 -32.69
N GLY A 416 -3.59 -28.19 -33.39
CA GLY A 416 -3.67 -28.29 -34.84
C GLY A 416 -2.55 -27.48 -35.50
N ASP A 417 -1.79 -28.16 -36.34
CA ASP A 417 -0.64 -27.76 -37.15
C ASP A 417 -0.52 -26.25 -37.48
N PRO A 418 0.47 -25.53 -36.94
CA PRO A 418 0.73 -24.15 -37.32
C PRO A 418 1.44 -24.10 -38.68
N LEU A 419 0.66 -23.76 -39.72
CA LEU A 419 1.04 -23.02 -40.94
C LEU A 419 2.52 -23.17 -41.36
N VAL A 420 2.74 -24.08 -42.31
CA VAL A 420 3.92 -24.12 -43.17
C VAL A 420 4.09 -22.77 -43.90
N ALA A 421 5.21 -22.09 -43.68
CA ALA A 421 5.70 -21.02 -44.55
C ALA A 421 7.02 -21.48 -45.22
N PRO A 422 7.23 -21.21 -46.53
CA PRO A 422 8.42 -21.69 -47.23
C PRO A 422 9.63 -20.81 -46.89
N ALA A 423 10.76 -21.45 -46.60
CA ALA A 423 12.05 -20.79 -46.45
C ALA A 423 12.84 -20.86 -47.77
N GLU A 424 12.99 -19.72 -48.45
CA GLU A 424 14.06 -19.49 -49.41
C GLU A 424 14.94 -18.34 -48.90
N THR A 425 16.16 -18.65 -48.46
CA THR A 425 17.28 -17.71 -48.47
C THR A 425 18.59 -18.49 -48.62
N GLY A 426 19.05 -18.62 -49.87
CA GLY A 426 20.41 -19.05 -50.22
C GLY A 426 21.31 -17.83 -50.42
N ALA A 427 22.49 -17.86 -49.81
CA ALA A 427 23.52 -16.82 -49.78
C ALA A 427 24.11 -16.46 -51.17
N PRO A 428 24.77 -15.30 -51.33
CA PRO A 428 25.71 -15.09 -52.41
C PRO A 428 27.18 -15.18 -51.94
N ALA A 429 28.01 -15.82 -52.78
CA ALA A 429 29.46 -15.68 -52.78
C ALA A 429 29.92 -15.39 -54.22
N ASP A 430 30.94 -14.53 -54.31
CA ASP A 430 31.59 -13.92 -55.48
C ASP A 430 31.77 -14.78 -56.75
N ALA A 431 31.59 -14.17 -57.93
CA ALA A 431 32.70 -13.70 -58.78
C ALA A 431 32.27 -13.33 -60.22
N ALA A 432 32.97 -12.31 -60.76
CA ALA A 432 33.23 -12.00 -62.18
C ALA A 432 32.18 -11.22 -63.02
N ALA A 433 32.59 -10.00 -63.40
CA ALA A 433 32.10 -9.20 -64.53
C ALA A 433 32.73 -9.68 -65.87
N PRO A 434 32.54 -9.03 -67.05
CA PRO A 434 31.58 -7.99 -67.48
C PRO A 434 30.90 -8.29 -68.86
N ALA A 435 29.89 -7.50 -69.26
CA ALA A 435 29.68 -6.95 -70.63
C ALA A 435 28.29 -6.28 -70.81
N GLU A 436 28.29 -4.94 -70.86
CA GLU A 436 27.70 -4.03 -71.88
C GLU A 436 26.27 -4.17 -72.49
N PRO A 437 25.69 -3.09 -73.08
CA PRO A 437 24.40 -2.53 -72.67
C PRO A 437 23.28 -2.57 -73.74
N GLY A 438 22.05 -2.21 -73.34
CA GLY A 438 20.93 -1.84 -74.22
C GLY A 438 19.68 -1.58 -73.38
N GLU A 439 19.26 -0.33 -73.18
CA GLU A 439 18.36 0.48 -74.04
C GLU A 439 16.91 0.52 -73.52
N ALA A 440 16.42 1.76 -73.37
CA ALA A 440 15.03 2.26 -73.42
C ALA A 440 13.96 1.64 -72.48
N GLN A 441 13.47 2.40 -71.50
CA GLN A 441 12.30 3.30 -71.60
C GLN A 441 11.00 2.63 -72.09
N ALA A 442 10.11 2.33 -71.15
CA ALA A 442 8.79 2.97 -71.00
C ALA A 442 8.20 2.63 -69.63
#